data_AF-A0A3M2C4P7-F1
#
_entry.id   AF-A0A3M2C4P7-F1
#
_cell.length_a   1.000
_cell.length_b   1.000
_cell.length_c   1.000
_cell.angle_alpha   90.00
_cell.angle_beta   90.00
_cell.angle_gamma   90.00
#
_symmetry.space_group_name_H-M   'P 1'
#
loop_
_entity.id
_entity.type
_entity.pdbx_description
1 polymer ?
#
loop_
_entity_poly.entity_id
_entity_poly.type
_entity_poly.pdbx_seq_one_letter_code
_entity_poly.pdbx_strand_id
1 'polypeptide(L)'
;WGGLKVYHNEFFGGKGGIGIWIDGPSQFQVDNNSFEGLSGAMTVVNSGAKNEWKQNFIRCNAIQNTVWGIDFYGENRHAQFLGNQFQSVESDMMLRGDASNKGRIRTNQGGPGSPASNCFDSPLGGDIITESSATTESFRYWTPGETSQPCLIPTTPGNYTISYTFGDLTDCSKLPGAIDNPTEEDLDNIRQQIVSLEGQLQQDPNNQTLEAQWLDALYQKELLLGGLVRERMEAGDYAGAEALLAQENTVEADYSLFGLKMDRGAYTEAQAFLNTLPQTTQDETWFVQVQQINIQRLQNEETFQLSAQQESLLNQVADSESPVRSYARAILMLLKDKHYESEHPLVERSAQPTGKVEPDAEPATKWTVAPNPANHSVRIDFGRETSEDA
;
A
#
# COMPACT_ATOMS: atom_id res chain seq x y z
N TRP A 1 -1.57 -12.77 -11.07
CA TRP A 1 -2.18 -11.82 -10.13
C TRP A 1 -1.08 -11.19 -9.29
N GLY A 2 -0.88 -9.87 -9.45
CA GLY A 2 0.38 -9.19 -9.13
C GLY A 2 0.17 -7.97 -8.26
N GLY A 3 0.33 -8.13 -6.95
CA GLY A 3 0.63 -7.04 -6.04
C GLY A 3 2.13 -6.68 -6.08
N LEU A 4 2.47 -5.50 -5.61
CA LEU A 4 3.86 -5.06 -5.45
C LEU A 4 4.55 -5.91 -4.37
N LYS A 5 5.62 -6.62 -4.73
CA LYS A 5 6.44 -7.38 -3.79
C LYS A 5 7.83 -6.79 -3.74
N VAL A 6 8.25 -6.33 -2.57
CA VAL A 6 9.58 -5.76 -2.33
C VAL A 6 10.21 -6.52 -1.18
N TYR A 7 11.18 -7.38 -1.48
CA TYR A 7 11.84 -8.21 -0.47
C TYR A 7 13.34 -8.33 -0.67
N HIS A 8 14.07 -8.43 0.44
CA HIS A 8 15.52 -8.61 0.45
C HIS A 8 16.30 -7.53 -0.31
N ASN A 9 15.84 -6.28 -0.25
CA ASN A 9 16.54 -5.13 -0.81
C ASN A 9 17.20 -4.29 0.28
N GLU A 10 18.18 -3.50 -0.15
CA GLU A 10 18.85 -2.50 0.66
C GLU A 10 18.60 -1.12 0.03
N PHE A 11 18.01 -0.22 0.81
CA PHE A 11 17.73 1.15 0.44
C PHE A 11 18.63 2.06 1.26
N PHE A 12 19.60 2.69 0.59
CA PHE A 12 20.52 3.63 1.21
C PHE A 12 20.50 4.95 0.45
N GLY A 13 20.72 6.06 1.16
CA GLY A 13 20.72 7.38 0.53
C GLY A 13 21.11 8.50 1.47
N GLY A 14 21.16 9.72 0.95
CA GLY A 14 21.40 10.93 1.72
C GLY A 14 20.10 11.56 2.26
N LYS A 15 20.26 12.52 3.17
CA LYS A 15 19.17 13.34 3.72
C LYS A 15 18.39 13.98 2.58
N GLY A 16 17.13 13.56 2.40
CA GLY A 16 16.22 13.98 1.32
C GLY A 16 15.53 12.81 0.61
N GLY A 17 16.07 11.60 0.70
CA GLY A 17 15.49 10.41 0.05
C GLY A 17 14.38 9.73 0.86
N ILE A 18 13.41 9.13 0.16
CA ILE A 18 12.46 8.16 0.70
C ILE A 18 12.79 6.80 0.07
N GLY A 19 12.87 5.73 0.87
CA GLY A 19 13.22 4.40 0.38
C GLY A 19 12.14 3.82 -0.55
N ILE A 20 10.90 3.72 -0.04
CA ILE A 20 9.75 3.28 -0.83
C ILE A 20 8.60 4.27 -0.68
N TRP A 21 7.99 4.63 -1.80
CA TRP A 21 6.75 5.41 -1.83
C TRP A 21 5.67 4.66 -2.60
N ILE A 22 4.55 4.40 -1.93
CA ILE A 22 3.36 3.74 -2.49
C ILE A 22 2.21 4.75 -2.45
N ASP A 23 1.57 5.01 -3.60
CA ASP A 23 0.48 5.97 -3.74
C ASP A 23 -0.71 5.34 -4.48
N GLY A 24 -1.89 5.43 -3.86
CA GLY A 24 -3.16 4.93 -4.36
C GLY A 24 -3.40 3.43 -4.14
N PRO A 25 -4.64 2.94 -4.41
CA PRO A 25 -5.09 1.60 -4.07
C PRO A 25 -4.16 0.53 -4.61
N SER A 26 -3.55 -0.21 -3.71
CA SER A 26 -2.48 -1.15 -4.02
C SER A 26 -2.62 -2.40 -3.17
N GLN A 27 -2.19 -3.53 -3.72
CA GLN A 27 -1.87 -4.72 -2.96
C GLN A 27 -0.34 -4.81 -2.87
N PHE A 28 0.24 -4.85 -1.67
CA PHE A 28 1.69 -4.87 -1.51
C PHE A 28 2.19 -5.70 -0.33
N GLN A 29 3.41 -6.20 -0.49
CA GLN A 29 4.19 -6.89 0.53
C GLN A 29 5.61 -6.31 0.51
N VAL A 30 6.01 -5.68 1.61
CA VAL A 30 7.35 -5.14 1.83
C VAL A 30 7.98 -5.87 3.01
N ASP A 31 8.80 -6.86 2.70
CA ASP A 31 9.30 -7.84 3.68
C ASP A 31 10.83 -7.95 3.66
N ASN A 32 11.48 -8.00 4.83
CA ASN A 32 12.92 -8.28 4.94
C ASN A 32 13.82 -7.33 4.11
N ASN A 33 13.51 -6.04 4.07
CA ASN A 33 14.38 -5.02 3.48
C ASN A 33 15.18 -4.28 4.57
N SER A 34 16.28 -3.66 4.17
CA SER A 34 17.07 -2.76 5.01
C SER A 34 17.00 -1.33 4.48
N PHE A 35 16.85 -0.36 5.39
CA PHE A 35 16.78 1.06 5.09
C PHE A 35 17.82 1.80 5.93
N GLU A 36 18.70 2.57 5.31
CA GLU A 36 19.77 3.30 5.99
C GLU A 36 19.98 4.74 5.47
N GLY A 37 20.04 5.72 6.38
CA GLY A 37 20.47 7.10 6.06
C GLY A 37 19.46 7.97 5.31
N LEU A 38 18.22 7.49 5.14
CA LEU A 38 17.15 8.15 4.39
C LEU A 38 16.39 9.18 5.24
N SER A 39 15.64 10.08 4.59
CA SER A 39 14.63 10.86 5.34
C SER A 39 13.51 9.95 5.83
N GLY A 40 12.94 9.12 4.94
CA GLY A 40 11.89 8.17 5.28
C GLY A 40 12.25 6.78 4.80
N ALA A 41 12.03 5.74 5.62
CA ALA A 41 12.13 4.38 5.09
C ALA A 41 10.99 4.13 4.09
N MET A 42 9.75 4.41 4.50
CA MET A 42 8.56 4.14 3.70
C MET A 42 7.48 5.19 3.88
N THR A 43 6.83 5.57 2.78
CA THR A 43 5.60 6.37 2.78
C THR A 43 4.52 5.64 1.98
N VAL A 44 3.34 5.48 2.59
CA VAL A 44 2.18 4.82 1.99
C VAL A 44 0.99 5.77 2.04
N VAL A 45 0.43 6.06 0.89
CA VAL A 45 -0.66 7.04 0.75
C VAL A 45 -1.85 6.41 0.05
N ASN A 46 -3.02 6.48 0.67
CA ASN A 46 -4.30 6.03 0.09
C ASN A 46 -4.23 4.62 -0.53
N SER A 47 -3.49 3.70 0.09
CA SER A 47 -3.27 2.36 -0.46
C SER A 47 -4.43 1.40 -0.25
N GLY A 48 -5.36 1.75 0.63
CA GLY A 48 -6.58 0.99 0.90
C GLY A 48 -7.79 1.54 0.16
N ALA A 49 -8.92 0.88 0.35
CA ALA A 49 -10.20 1.30 -0.19
C ALA A 49 -11.35 0.91 0.75
N LYS A 50 -12.41 1.72 0.75
CA LYS A 50 -13.49 1.67 1.74
C LYS A 50 -14.43 0.51 1.45
N ASN A 51 -14.79 -0.22 2.52
CA ASN A 51 -15.55 -1.49 2.46
C ASN A 51 -14.79 -2.64 1.76
N GLU A 52 -13.59 -2.35 1.27
CA GLU A 52 -12.58 -3.27 0.79
C GLU A 52 -11.93 -4.10 1.91
N TRP A 53 -11.34 -5.25 1.59
CA TRP A 53 -10.37 -5.95 2.45
C TRP A 53 -9.26 -6.53 1.59
N LYS A 54 -8.16 -5.79 1.48
CA LYS A 54 -6.87 -6.31 1.02
C LYS A 54 -5.94 -6.45 2.21
N GLN A 55 -4.86 -7.19 2.04
CA GLN A 55 -3.81 -7.29 3.05
C GLN A 55 -2.51 -6.72 2.51
N ASN A 56 -2.19 -5.54 3.04
CA ASN A 56 -0.96 -4.82 2.76
C ASN A 56 -0.01 -5.01 3.93
N PHE A 57 1.19 -5.51 3.65
CA PHE A 57 2.13 -5.89 4.70
C PHE A 57 3.43 -5.11 4.58
N ILE A 58 3.87 -4.54 5.70
CA ILE A 58 5.21 -4.01 5.90
C ILE A 58 5.82 -4.77 7.07
N ARG A 59 6.68 -5.75 6.80
CA ARG A 59 7.16 -6.63 7.87
C ARG A 59 8.65 -6.89 7.87
N CYS A 60 9.18 -7.13 9.06
CA CYS A 60 10.53 -7.65 9.22
C CYS A 60 11.61 -6.81 8.53
N ASN A 61 11.34 -5.51 8.36
CA ASN A 61 12.32 -4.59 7.79
C ASN A 61 13.25 -4.08 8.90
N ALA A 62 14.52 -3.86 8.55
CA ALA A 62 15.50 -3.19 9.40
C ALA A 62 15.58 -1.72 8.97
N ILE A 63 15.15 -0.81 9.83
CA ILE A 63 15.07 0.62 9.56
C ILE A 63 16.06 1.32 10.48
N GLN A 64 17.11 1.93 9.91
CA GLN A 64 18.21 2.49 10.67
C GLN A 64 18.57 3.89 10.19
N ASN A 65 18.83 4.78 11.14
CA ASN A 65 19.36 6.11 10.84
C ASN A 65 18.48 6.90 9.86
N THR A 66 17.17 6.64 9.87
CA THR A 66 16.18 7.38 9.07
C THR A 66 15.53 8.47 9.91
N VAL A 67 15.08 9.58 9.30
CA VAL A 67 14.36 10.62 10.07
C VAL A 67 13.04 10.04 10.60
N TRP A 68 12.26 9.40 9.74
CA TRP A 68 11.12 8.58 10.13
C TRP A 68 11.20 7.17 9.54
N GLY A 69 10.58 6.21 10.20
CA GLY A 69 10.43 4.85 9.70
C GLY A 69 9.31 4.75 8.66
N ILE A 70 8.09 4.51 9.11
CA ILE A 70 6.91 4.28 8.25
C ILE A 70 5.93 5.44 8.40
N ASP A 71 5.48 6.00 7.28
CA ASP A 71 4.47 7.05 7.26
C ASP A 71 3.25 6.62 6.45
N PHE A 72 2.10 6.57 7.12
CA PHE A 72 0.80 6.33 6.51
C PHE A 72 0.00 7.63 6.41
N TYR A 73 -0.41 8.01 5.21
CA TYR A 73 -1.31 9.15 4.99
C TYR A 73 -2.64 8.73 4.37
N GLY A 74 -3.74 9.18 4.99
CA GLY A 74 -5.09 8.97 4.46
C GLY A 74 -5.54 7.51 4.54
N GLU A 75 -6.17 7.02 3.47
CA GLU A 75 -6.88 5.75 3.45
C GLU A 75 -5.96 4.54 3.24
N ASN A 76 -5.45 3.94 4.32
CA ASN A 76 -4.59 2.75 4.25
C ASN A 76 -5.16 1.58 5.07
N ARG A 77 -6.48 1.47 5.25
CA ARG A 77 -7.15 0.51 6.17
C ARG A 77 -6.81 -0.97 6.02
N HIS A 78 -6.09 -1.33 4.96
CA HIS A 78 -5.61 -2.67 4.65
C HIS A 78 -4.19 -2.94 5.13
N ALA A 79 -3.47 -1.91 5.58
CA ALA A 79 -2.06 -1.99 5.92
C ALA A 79 -1.81 -2.45 7.35
N GLN A 80 -0.84 -3.35 7.50
CA GLN A 80 -0.22 -3.70 8.76
C GLN A 80 1.29 -3.50 8.73
N PHE A 81 1.85 -3.15 9.87
CA PHE A 81 3.29 -3.10 10.11
C PHE A 81 3.67 -4.06 11.24
N LEU A 82 4.42 -5.12 10.93
CA LEU A 82 4.66 -6.24 11.85
C LEU A 82 6.13 -6.66 11.89
N GLY A 83 6.72 -6.92 13.05
CA GLY A 83 8.07 -7.47 13.13
C GLY A 83 9.20 -6.55 12.69
N ASN A 84 8.95 -5.25 12.44
CA ASN A 84 9.98 -4.31 11.99
C ASN A 84 10.93 -3.94 13.14
N GLN A 85 12.19 -3.67 12.81
CA GLN A 85 13.19 -3.18 13.76
C GLN A 85 13.49 -1.73 13.43
N PHE A 86 13.21 -0.84 14.38
CA PHE A 86 13.38 0.59 14.21
C PHE A 86 14.60 1.10 14.97
N GLN A 87 15.33 2.00 14.31
CA GLN A 87 16.37 2.86 14.84
C GLN A 87 16.22 4.23 14.17
N SER A 88 15.07 4.86 14.37
CA SER A 88 14.69 6.11 13.71
C SER A 88 15.13 7.32 14.54
N VAL A 89 15.30 8.47 13.91
CA VAL A 89 15.72 9.69 14.63
C VAL A 89 14.52 10.39 15.29
N GLU A 90 13.39 10.50 14.58
CA GLU A 90 12.21 11.24 15.05
C GLU A 90 11.01 10.36 15.34
N SER A 91 10.65 9.44 14.44
CA SER A 91 9.48 8.58 14.63
C SER A 91 9.62 7.22 13.95
N ASP A 92 9.05 6.19 14.56
CA ASP A 92 9.06 4.84 13.99
C ASP A 92 7.89 4.63 13.05
N MET A 93 6.71 5.03 13.48
CA MET A 93 5.50 4.97 12.69
C MET A 93 4.67 6.24 12.86
N MET A 94 4.24 6.82 11.76
CA MET A 94 3.31 7.94 11.71
C MET A 94 2.01 7.54 11.01
N LEU A 95 0.88 7.92 11.60
CA LEU A 95 -0.44 7.85 10.99
C LEU A 95 -1.05 9.25 10.91
N ARG A 96 -1.30 9.71 9.69
CA ARG A 96 -1.73 11.07 9.38
C ARG A 96 -2.90 11.07 8.40
N GLY A 97 -3.63 12.16 8.38
CA GLY A 97 -4.72 12.39 7.43
C GLY A 97 -5.37 13.73 7.72
N ASP A 98 -6.55 13.97 7.18
CA ASP A 98 -7.30 15.19 7.41
C ASP A 98 -8.79 14.91 7.72
N ALA A 99 -9.59 15.95 7.85
CA ALA A 99 -11.01 15.82 8.18
C ALA A 99 -11.84 15.11 7.09
N SER A 100 -11.44 15.26 5.82
CA SER A 100 -12.06 14.62 4.65
C SER A 100 -11.49 13.23 4.35
N ASN A 101 -10.19 13.04 4.57
CA ASN A 101 -9.45 11.81 4.32
C ASN A 101 -8.66 11.39 5.57
N LYS A 102 -9.38 10.82 6.54
CA LYS A 102 -8.75 10.40 7.79
C LYS A 102 -7.67 9.35 7.56
N GLY A 103 -6.60 9.44 8.35
CA GLY A 103 -5.58 8.41 8.47
C GLY A 103 -6.17 7.11 9.00
N ARG A 104 -6.12 6.05 8.20
CA ARG A 104 -6.59 4.70 8.56
C ARG A 104 -5.53 3.67 8.22
N ILE A 105 -5.39 2.69 9.10
CA ILE A 105 -4.67 1.44 8.87
C ILE A 105 -5.55 0.29 9.37
N ARG A 106 -5.10 -0.96 9.23
CA ARG A 106 -5.88 -2.10 9.72
C ARG A 106 -6.18 -1.92 11.21
N THR A 107 -7.43 -2.20 11.60
CA THR A 107 -7.94 -2.02 12.97
C THR A 107 -7.14 -2.81 14.00
N ASN A 108 -6.54 -3.92 13.60
CA ASN A 108 -5.64 -4.72 14.41
C ASN A 108 -4.24 -4.75 13.79
N GLN A 109 -3.23 -4.36 14.59
CA GLN A 109 -1.82 -4.59 14.32
C GLN A 109 -1.39 -5.78 15.18
N GLY A 110 -1.21 -6.95 14.56
CA GLY A 110 -1.23 -8.25 15.25
C GLY A 110 -2.65 -8.72 15.57
N GLY A 111 -2.80 -9.62 16.54
CA GLY A 111 -4.09 -10.18 16.97
C GLY A 111 -3.96 -11.05 18.23
N PRO A 112 -5.09 -11.60 18.74
CA PRO A 112 -5.07 -12.62 19.78
C PRO A 112 -4.18 -13.81 19.37
N GLY A 113 -3.18 -14.15 20.19
CA GLY A 113 -2.21 -15.20 19.92
C GLY A 113 -1.06 -14.80 18.99
N SER A 114 -1.03 -13.56 18.48
CA SER A 114 -0.04 -13.12 17.49
C SER A 114 0.32 -11.63 17.69
N PRO A 115 1.32 -11.31 18.52
CA PRO A 115 1.74 -9.92 18.71
C PRO A 115 2.30 -9.30 17.42
N ALA A 116 2.09 -7.99 17.24
CA ALA A 116 2.64 -7.22 16.12
C ALA A 116 4.18 -7.26 16.06
N SER A 117 4.84 -7.44 17.20
CA SER A 117 6.28 -7.75 17.30
C SER A 117 7.23 -6.71 16.69
N ASN A 118 6.82 -5.44 16.50
CA ASN A 118 7.78 -4.40 16.11
C ASN A 118 8.68 -4.08 17.30
N CYS A 119 9.98 -3.92 17.06
CA CYS A 119 10.92 -3.44 18.06
C CYS A 119 11.17 -1.96 17.78
N PHE A 120 10.54 -1.11 18.58
CA PHE A 120 10.65 0.35 18.51
C PHE A 120 11.94 0.83 19.17
N ASP A 121 12.59 1.84 18.61
CA ASP A 121 13.48 2.67 19.41
C ASP A 121 12.65 3.77 20.07
N SER A 122 13.22 4.56 20.98
CA SER A 122 12.48 5.66 21.61
C SER A 122 12.95 6.96 20.96
N PRO A 123 12.54 7.24 19.71
CA PRO A 123 13.05 8.39 18.97
C PRO A 123 12.51 9.69 19.58
N LEU A 124 13.08 10.82 19.15
CA LEU A 124 12.79 12.12 19.78
C LEU A 124 11.31 12.53 19.72
N GLY A 125 10.61 12.16 18.66
CA GLY A 125 9.18 12.45 18.45
C GLY A 125 8.24 11.38 19.00
N GLY A 126 8.72 10.13 19.12
CA GLY A 126 7.99 9.00 19.67
C GLY A 126 7.87 7.81 18.72
N ASP A 127 7.64 6.62 19.27
CA ASP A 127 7.52 5.38 18.51
C ASP A 127 6.32 5.41 17.54
N ILE A 128 5.09 5.47 18.06
CA ILE A 128 3.87 5.56 17.27
C ILE A 128 3.25 6.95 17.43
N ILE A 129 3.25 7.72 16.36
CA ILE A 129 2.64 9.04 16.29
C ILE A 129 1.35 8.97 15.48
N THR A 130 0.23 9.37 16.09
CA THR A 130 -1.03 9.62 15.38
C THR A 130 -1.35 11.10 15.46
N GLU A 131 -1.65 11.76 14.35
CA GLU A 131 -1.80 13.22 14.33
C GLU A 131 -2.90 13.73 15.28
N SER A 132 -4.13 13.21 15.17
CA SER A 132 -5.20 13.49 16.13
C SER A 132 -6.37 12.50 15.99
N SER A 133 -7.24 12.39 16.99
CA SER A 133 -8.49 11.62 16.87
C SER A 133 -9.52 12.27 15.93
N ALA A 134 -9.35 13.54 15.58
CA ALA A 134 -10.17 14.22 14.57
C ALA A 134 -9.78 13.79 13.14
N THR A 135 -8.48 13.54 12.91
CA THR A 135 -7.89 13.28 11.59
C THR A 135 -7.43 11.83 11.38
N THR A 136 -7.48 10.98 12.40
CA THR A 136 -7.15 9.54 12.30
C THR A 136 -8.25 8.66 12.89
N GLU A 137 -8.32 7.41 12.45
CA GLU A 137 -9.18 6.39 13.05
C GLU A 137 -8.39 5.54 14.04
N SER A 138 -9.03 5.14 15.14
CA SER A 138 -8.34 4.39 16.18
C SER A 138 -8.08 2.95 15.76
N PHE A 139 -6.93 2.41 16.16
CA PHE A 139 -6.59 1.01 15.96
C PHE A 139 -6.10 0.36 17.26
N ARG A 140 -5.93 -0.96 17.23
CA ARG A 140 -5.44 -1.77 18.33
C ARG A 140 -4.04 -2.31 17.99
N TYR A 141 -3.11 -2.10 18.90
CA TYR A 141 -1.76 -2.63 18.81
C TYR A 141 -1.61 -3.81 19.77
N TRP A 142 -1.38 -5.01 19.23
CA TRP A 142 -1.17 -6.22 20.01
C TRP A 142 0.31 -6.39 20.33
N THR A 143 0.66 -6.35 21.61
CA THR A 143 2.04 -6.53 22.10
C THR A 143 2.11 -7.79 22.96
N PRO A 144 3.27 -8.47 23.06
CA PRO A 144 3.37 -9.52 24.07
C PRO A 144 3.23 -8.89 25.47
N GLY A 145 2.59 -9.60 26.40
CA GLY A 145 2.55 -9.20 27.83
C GLY A 145 3.94 -9.03 28.43
N GLU A 146 4.08 -8.33 29.57
CA GLU A 146 5.37 -7.97 30.24
C GLU A 146 6.57 -8.76 29.71
N THR A 147 7.26 -8.14 28.74
CA THR A 147 8.31 -8.80 27.97
C THR A 147 9.67 -8.57 28.63
N SER A 148 10.60 -9.48 28.40
CA SER A 148 12.04 -9.23 28.61
C SER A 148 12.63 -8.26 27.57
N GLN A 149 11.84 -7.82 26.58
CA GLN A 149 12.23 -6.96 25.47
C GLN A 149 11.34 -5.71 25.43
N PRO A 150 11.74 -4.62 26.14
CA PRO A 150 10.93 -3.41 26.27
C PRO A 150 10.56 -2.75 24.93
N CYS A 151 11.39 -2.90 23.89
CA CYS A 151 11.12 -2.32 22.57
C CYS A 151 9.84 -2.83 21.90
N LEU A 152 9.27 -3.95 22.35
CA LEU A 152 8.05 -4.51 21.76
C LEU A 152 6.78 -3.76 22.17
N ILE A 153 6.87 -2.92 23.20
CA ILE A 153 5.74 -2.18 23.76
C ILE A 153 5.88 -0.72 23.35
N PRO A 154 4.97 -0.16 22.53
CA PRO A 154 5.00 1.26 22.22
C PRO A 154 4.70 2.07 23.49
N THR A 155 5.39 3.19 23.62
CA THR A 155 5.42 4.05 24.81
C THR A 155 4.78 5.40 24.55
N THR A 156 4.67 5.83 23.29
CA THR A 156 4.14 7.14 22.92
C THR A 156 2.61 7.10 22.84
N PRO A 157 1.87 7.89 23.64
CA PRO A 157 0.42 7.91 23.54
C PRO A 157 -0.07 8.37 22.17
N GLY A 158 -1.13 7.76 21.66
CA GLY A 158 -1.76 8.13 20.40
C GLY A 158 -3.22 7.70 20.33
N ASN A 159 -3.79 7.82 19.15
CA ASN A 159 -5.14 7.35 18.82
C ASN A 159 -5.13 5.84 18.56
N TYR A 160 -4.64 5.07 19.52
CA TYR A 160 -4.62 3.62 19.47
C TYR A 160 -4.72 3.04 20.88
N THR A 161 -5.03 1.75 20.97
CA THR A 161 -5.08 1.03 22.26
C THR A 161 -4.09 -0.12 22.26
N ILE A 162 -3.41 -0.32 23.39
CA ILE A 162 -2.51 -1.45 23.59
C ILE A 162 -3.33 -2.64 24.11
N SER A 163 -3.14 -3.81 23.52
CA SER A 163 -3.72 -5.07 23.99
C SER A 163 -2.62 -6.11 24.15
N TYR A 164 -2.61 -6.78 25.30
CA TYR A 164 -1.62 -7.81 25.58
C TYR A 164 -2.06 -9.15 25.02
N THR A 165 -1.12 -9.87 24.44
CA THR A 165 -1.35 -11.23 23.97
C THR A 165 -0.18 -12.15 24.27
N PHE A 166 -0.41 -13.45 24.16
CA PHE A 166 0.60 -14.49 24.35
C PHE A 166 0.57 -15.38 23.13
N GLY A 167 1.73 -15.54 22.48
CA GLY A 167 1.87 -16.35 21.29
C GLY A 167 3.20 -16.09 20.59
N ASP A 168 3.35 -16.65 19.40
CA ASP A 168 4.60 -16.59 18.66
C ASP A 168 4.81 -15.18 18.09
N LEU A 169 6.04 -14.68 18.23
CA LEU A 169 6.44 -13.44 17.57
C LEU A 169 6.33 -13.61 16.05
N THR A 170 6.20 -12.48 15.34
CA THR A 170 6.19 -12.48 13.87
C THR A 170 7.41 -13.24 13.33
N ASP A 171 7.16 -14.33 12.59
CA ASP A 171 8.21 -15.18 12.02
C ASP A 171 8.79 -14.54 10.76
N CYS A 172 9.89 -13.80 10.92
CA CYS A 172 10.58 -13.14 9.82
C CYS A 172 11.30 -14.09 8.85
N SER A 173 11.37 -15.39 9.16
CA SER A 173 11.89 -16.39 8.23
C SER A 173 10.86 -16.83 7.17
N LYS A 174 9.58 -16.47 7.36
CA LYS A 174 8.49 -16.83 6.44
C LYS A 174 7.91 -15.59 5.77
N LEU A 175 8.10 -15.52 4.46
CA LEU A 175 7.32 -14.60 3.63
C LEU A 175 5.84 -14.97 3.73
N PRO A 176 4.93 -13.99 3.76
CA PRO A 176 3.51 -14.27 3.77
C PRO A 176 3.08 -14.76 2.38
N GLY A 177 2.58 -15.99 2.32
CA GLY A 177 1.77 -16.47 1.20
C GLY A 177 2.49 -17.32 0.15
N ALA A 178 2.03 -18.55 0.01
CA ALA A 178 1.17 -19.01 -1.08
C ALA A 178 0.33 -20.17 -0.49
N ILE A 179 -0.92 -20.32 -0.90
CA ILE A 179 -1.65 -21.55 -0.59
C ILE A 179 -1.25 -22.55 -1.66
N ASP A 180 -0.73 -23.70 -1.24
CA ASP A 180 -0.34 -24.77 -2.15
C ASP A 180 -1.61 -25.41 -2.74
N ASN A 181 -1.73 -25.39 -4.07
CA ASN A 181 -2.83 -25.98 -4.82
C ASN A 181 -4.22 -25.52 -4.34
N PRO A 182 -4.54 -24.22 -4.44
CA PRO A 182 -5.84 -23.72 -4.01
C PRO A 182 -6.95 -24.34 -4.87
N THR A 183 -8.09 -24.69 -4.27
CA THR A 183 -9.26 -25.18 -5.00
C THR A 183 -10.43 -24.20 -4.92
N GLU A 184 -11.36 -24.26 -5.88
CA GLU A 184 -12.61 -23.49 -5.80
C GLU A 184 -13.45 -23.89 -4.57
N GLU A 185 -13.36 -25.14 -4.12
CA GLU A 185 -14.01 -25.60 -2.88
C GLU A 185 -13.44 -24.87 -1.65
N ASP A 186 -12.12 -24.67 -1.58
CA ASP A 186 -11.49 -23.89 -0.51
C ASP A 186 -11.98 -22.43 -0.53
N LEU A 187 -12.08 -21.84 -1.72
CA LEU A 187 -12.55 -20.47 -1.89
C LEU A 187 -14.02 -20.32 -1.47
N ASP A 188 -14.88 -21.27 -1.83
CA ASP A 188 -16.29 -21.25 -1.43
C ASP A 188 -16.46 -21.49 0.08
N ASN A 189 -15.67 -22.39 0.67
CA ASN A 189 -15.66 -22.63 2.10
C ASN A 189 -15.25 -21.37 2.88
N ILE A 190 -14.18 -20.68 2.46
CA ILE A 190 -13.74 -19.46 3.16
C ILE A 190 -14.74 -18.31 2.98
N ARG A 191 -15.41 -18.19 1.83
CA ARG A 191 -16.49 -17.21 1.60
C ARG A 191 -17.66 -17.45 2.56
N GLN A 192 -18.08 -18.71 2.74
CA GLN A 192 -19.12 -19.07 3.71
C GLN A 192 -18.69 -18.77 5.15
N GLN A 193 -17.42 -19.04 5.49
CA GLN A 193 -16.87 -18.72 6.79
C GLN A 193 -16.87 -17.21 7.06
N ILE A 194 -16.49 -16.38 6.09
CA ILE A 194 -16.52 -14.91 6.20
C ILE A 194 -17.94 -14.43 6.52
N VAL A 195 -18.95 -14.89 5.77
CA VAL A 195 -20.35 -14.50 6.00
C VAL A 195 -20.82 -14.94 7.39
N SER A 196 -20.43 -16.14 7.84
CA SER A 196 -20.76 -16.63 9.18
C SER A 196 -20.13 -15.77 10.28
N LEU A 197 -18.84 -15.44 10.15
CA LEU A 197 -18.10 -14.62 11.11
C LEU A 197 -18.63 -13.19 11.15
N GLU A 198 -18.97 -12.61 10.00
CA GLU A 198 -19.60 -11.29 9.90
C GLU A 198 -20.96 -11.28 10.62
N GLY A 199 -21.79 -12.30 10.42
CA GLY A 199 -23.07 -12.42 11.12
C GLY A 199 -22.91 -12.56 12.65
N GLN A 200 -21.85 -13.20 13.13
CA GLN A 200 -21.53 -13.28 14.56
C GLN A 200 -21.01 -11.94 15.11
N LEU A 201 -20.16 -11.24 14.35
CA LEU A 201 -19.66 -9.91 14.71
C LEU A 201 -20.77 -8.87 14.77
N GLN A 202 -21.82 -8.98 13.94
CA GLN A 202 -22.99 -8.10 14.06
C GLN A 202 -23.72 -8.29 15.40
N GLN A 203 -23.68 -9.50 15.98
CA GLN A 203 -24.32 -9.81 17.27
C GLN A 203 -23.43 -9.44 18.46
N ASP A 204 -22.10 -9.52 18.29
CA ASP A 204 -21.12 -9.14 19.30
C ASP A 204 -19.97 -8.31 18.68
N PRO A 205 -20.21 -7.01 18.36
CA PRO A 205 -19.25 -6.18 17.63
C PRO A 205 -17.92 -5.92 18.34
N ASN A 206 -17.85 -6.20 19.65
CA ASN A 206 -16.66 -5.97 20.46
C ASN A 206 -15.84 -7.25 20.67
N ASN A 207 -16.22 -8.36 20.04
CA ASN A 207 -15.54 -9.63 20.18
C ASN A 207 -14.24 -9.67 19.37
N GLN A 208 -13.13 -9.37 20.04
CA GLN A 208 -11.81 -9.27 19.41
C GLN A 208 -11.33 -10.59 18.80
N THR A 209 -11.73 -11.73 19.36
CA THR A 209 -11.38 -13.05 18.81
C THR A 209 -12.11 -13.29 17.50
N LEU A 210 -13.41 -13.00 17.44
CA LEU A 210 -14.18 -13.09 16.19
C LEU A 210 -13.68 -12.09 15.15
N GLU A 211 -13.33 -10.86 15.56
CA GLU A 211 -12.78 -9.85 14.65
C GLU A 211 -11.47 -10.35 14.02
N ALA A 212 -10.56 -10.89 14.83
CA ALA A 212 -9.31 -11.45 14.35
C ALA A 212 -9.50 -12.65 13.41
N GLN A 213 -10.43 -13.55 13.72
CA GLN A 213 -10.77 -14.69 12.85
C GLN A 213 -11.36 -14.25 11.52
N TRP A 214 -12.24 -13.24 11.54
CA TRP A 214 -12.84 -12.68 10.33
C TRP A 214 -11.78 -12.00 9.45
N LEU A 215 -10.90 -11.23 10.08
CA LEU A 215 -9.76 -10.59 9.45
C LEU A 215 -8.78 -11.61 8.83
N ASP A 216 -8.53 -12.75 9.48
CA ASP A 216 -7.73 -13.85 8.92
C ASP A 216 -8.44 -14.55 7.76
N ALA A 217 -9.75 -14.81 7.88
CA ALA A 217 -10.53 -15.42 6.80
C ALA A 217 -10.54 -14.54 5.53
N LEU A 218 -10.65 -13.22 5.69
CA LEU A 218 -10.53 -12.27 4.58
C LEU A 218 -9.16 -12.36 3.89
N TYR A 219 -8.08 -12.48 4.65
CA TYR A 219 -6.73 -12.69 4.11
C TYR A 219 -6.61 -14.00 3.34
N GLN A 220 -7.11 -15.10 3.91
CA GLN A 220 -7.09 -16.41 3.26
C GLN A 220 -7.89 -16.41 1.94
N LYS A 221 -9.06 -15.74 1.91
CA LYS A 221 -9.85 -15.55 0.69
C LYS A 221 -9.03 -14.85 -0.40
N GLU A 222 -8.31 -13.78 -0.05
CA GLU A 222 -7.47 -13.04 -1.01
C GLU A 222 -6.36 -13.94 -1.60
N LEU A 223 -5.72 -14.77 -0.77
CA LEU A 223 -4.71 -15.72 -1.23
C LEU A 223 -5.29 -16.80 -2.15
N LEU A 224 -6.45 -17.38 -1.78
CA LEU A 224 -7.14 -18.40 -2.56
C LEU A 224 -7.59 -17.84 -3.92
N LEU A 225 -8.28 -16.70 -3.91
CA LEU A 225 -8.76 -16.04 -5.11
C LEU A 225 -7.60 -15.66 -6.04
N GLY A 226 -6.56 -15.01 -5.51
CA GLY A 226 -5.39 -14.62 -6.29
C GLY A 226 -4.61 -15.82 -6.84
N GLY A 227 -4.58 -16.93 -6.10
CA GLY A 227 -4.01 -18.21 -6.53
C GLY A 227 -4.78 -18.81 -7.70
N LEU A 228 -6.09 -18.98 -7.56
CA LEU A 228 -6.98 -19.54 -8.58
C LEU A 228 -7.02 -18.68 -9.84
N VAL A 229 -7.15 -17.34 -9.71
CA VAL A 229 -7.13 -16.42 -10.86
C VAL A 229 -5.83 -16.57 -11.65
N ARG A 230 -4.69 -16.67 -10.97
CA ARG A 230 -3.39 -16.88 -11.62
C ARG A 230 -3.30 -18.23 -12.31
N GLU A 231 -3.72 -19.32 -11.65
CA GLU A 231 -3.73 -20.66 -12.26
C GLU A 231 -4.57 -20.68 -13.56
N ARG A 232 -5.75 -20.07 -13.51
CA ARG A 232 -6.64 -19.92 -14.68
C ARG A 232 -5.98 -19.12 -15.81
N MET A 233 -5.33 -18.00 -15.48
CA MET A 233 -4.57 -17.20 -16.45
C MET A 233 -3.41 -17.99 -17.08
N GLU A 234 -2.63 -18.71 -16.28
CA GLU A 234 -1.50 -19.53 -16.73
C GLU A 234 -1.96 -20.69 -17.62
N ALA A 235 -3.17 -21.23 -17.37
CA ALA A 235 -3.82 -22.22 -18.21
C ALA A 235 -4.48 -21.64 -19.48
N GLY A 236 -4.51 -20.31 -19.66
CA GLY A 236 -5.21 -19.63 -20.74
C GLY A 236 -6.75 -19.61 -20.60
N ASP A 237 -7.27 -20.03 -19.44
CA ASP A 237 -8.69 -19.98 -19.09
C ASP A 237 -9.09 -18.60 -18.56
N TYR A 238 -9.04 -17.59 -19.43
CA TYR A 238 -9.39 -16.22 -19.07
C TYR A 238 -10.86 -16.10 -18.66
N ALA A 239 -11.76 -16.88 -19.26
CA ALA A 239 -13.18 -16.87 -18.89
C ALA A 239 -13.38 -17.35 -17.44
N GLY A 240 -12.67 -18.41 -17.03
CA GLY A 240 -12.66 -18.86 -15.65
C GLY A 240 -12.07 -17.83 -14.68
N ALA A 241 -10.95 -17.19 -15.05
CA ALA A 241 -10.36 -16.12 -14.25
C ALA A 241 -11.32 -14.92 -14.06
N GLU A 242 -12.01 -14.52 -15.13
CA GLU A 242 -13.00 -13.44 -15.09
C GLU A 242 -14.22 -13.82 -14.23
N ALA A 243 -14.69 -15.07 -14.31
CA ALA A 243 -15.81 -15.56 -13.51
C ALA A 243 -15.51 -15.56 -12.01
N LEU A 244 -14.29 -15.92 -11.61
CA LEU A 244 -13.86 -15.88 -10.20
C LEU A 244 -13.93 -14.46 -9.63
N LEU A 245 -13.45 -13.46 -10.39
CA LEU A 245 -13.49 -12.05 -9.97
C LEU A 245 -14.92 -11.51 -9.94
N ALA A 246 -15.73 -11.82 -10.97
CA ALA A 246 -17.12 -11.35 -11.03
C ALA A 246 -17.98 -11.86 -9.87
N GLN A 247 -17.67 -13.03 -9.30
CA GLN A 247 -18.37 -13.58 -8.14
C GLN A 247 -18.13 -12.79 -6.84
N GLU A 248 -17.03 -12.04 -6.73
CA GLU A 248 -16.75 -11.26 -5.51
C GLU A 248 -17.73 -10.09 -5.35
N ASN A 249 -18.28 -9.57 -6.45
CA ASN A 249 -19.30 -8.51 -6.44
C ASN A 249 -18.87 -7.28 -5.60
N THR A 250 -17.62 -6.86 -5.75
CA THR A 250 -17.06 -5.65 -5.16
C THR A 250 -16.52 -4.73 -6.27
N VAL A 251 -16.46 -3.42 -6.01
CA VAL A 251 -15.93 -2.38 -6.93
C VAL A 251 -14.51 -2.71 -7.42
N GLU A 252 -13.83 -3.55 -6.69
CA GLU A 252 -12.39 -3.67 -6.73
C GLU A 252 -11.96 -5.02 -7.29
N ALA A 253 -12.80 -6.04 -7.10
CA ALA A 253 -12.85 -7.16 -8.01
C ALA A 253 -13.23 -6.70 -9.41
N ASP A 254 -14.14 -5.71 -9.54
CA ASP A 254 -14.43 -5.07 -10.82
C ASP A 254 -13.19 -4.34 -11.38
N TYR A 255 -12.45 -3.57 -10.58
CA TYR A 255 -11.20 -2.95 -11.04
C TYR A 255 -10.14 -3.98 -11.44
N SER A 256 -10.06 -5.10 -10.71
CA SER A 256 -9.16 -6.21 -11.04
C SER A 256 -9.59 -6.92 -12.33
N LEU A 257 -10.89 -7.08 -12.54
CA LEU A 257 -11.47 -7.65 -13.75
C LEU A 257 -11.22 -6.75 -14.96
N PHE A 258 -11.37 -5.44 -14.78
CA PHE A 258 -10.96 -4.44 -15.78
C PHE A 258 -9.46 -4.56 -16.08
N GLY A 259 -8.60 -4.61 -15.06
CA GLY A 259 -7.16 -4.80 -15.21
C GLY A 259 -6.79 -6.08 -15.96
N LEU A 260 -7.46 -7.19 -15.67
CA LEU A 260 -7.30 -8.47 -16.37
C LEU A 260 -7.63 -8.34 -17.87
N LYS A 261 -8.72 -7.65 -18.21
CA LYS A 261 -9.08 -7.38 -19.61
C LYS A 261 -8.05 -6.51 -20.32
N MET A 262 -7.49 -5.53 -19.61
CA MET A 262 -6.42 -4.65 -20.13
C MET A 262 -5.12 -5.41 -20.37
N ASP A 263 -4.72 -6.28 -19.44
CA ASP A 263 -3.47 -7.06 -19.51
C ASP A 263 -3.47 -8.03 -20.70
N ARG A 264 -4.62 -8.62 -21.02
CA ARG A 264 -4.76 -9.48 -22.21
C ARG A 264 -4.95 -8.73 -23.54
N GLY A 265 -4.83 -7.40 -23.55
CA GLY A 265 -5.01 -6.57 -24.74
C GLY A 265 -6.45 -6.50 -25.26
N ALA A 266 -7.45 -6.88 -24.46
CA ALA A 266 -8.85 -6.92 -24.87
C ALA A 266 -9.54 -5.56 -24.68
N TYR A 267 -8.98 -4.52 -25.28
CA TYR A 267 -9.37 -3.13 -25.02
C TYR A 267 -10.84 -2.83 -25.33
N THR A 268 -11.42 -3.45 -26.35
CA THR A 268 -12.85 -3.29 -26.68
C THR A 268 -13.74 -3.86 -25.57
N GLU A 269 -13.38 -5.02 -25.02
CA GLU A 269 -14.11 -5.64 -23.92
C GLU A 269 -13.90 -4.87 -22.61
N ALA A 270 -12.66 -4.42 -22.36
CA ALA A 270 -12.33 -3.56 -21.23
C ALA A 270 -13.13 -2.26 -21.28
N GLN A 271 -13.24 -1.62 -22.43
CA GLN A 271 -14.04 -0.40 -22.62
C GLN A 271 -15.53 -0.64 -22.38
N ALA A 272 -16.07 -1.74 -22.89
CA ALA A 272 -17.48 -2.10 -22.69
C ALA A 272 -17.76 -2.34 -21.19
N PHE A 273 -16.89 -3.06 -20.49
CA PHE A 273 -17.01 -3.32 -19.07
C PHE A 273 -16.82 -2.04 -18.23
N LEU A 274 -15.84 -1.20 -18.55
CA LEU A 274 -15.60 0.08 -17.88
C LEU A 274 -16.84 0.98 -17.91
N ASN A 275 -17.59 0.96 -19.02
CA ASN A 275 -18.84 1.71 -19.17
C ASN A 275 -20.00 1.15 -18.33
N THR A 276 -19.88 -0.07 -17.78
CA THR A 276 -20.88 -0.66 -16.86
C THR A 276 -20.59 -0.38 -15.39
N LEU A 277 -19.38 0.09 -15.06
CA LEU A 277 -19.01 0.37 -13.68
C LEU A 277 -19.87 1.50 -13.10
N PRO A 278 -20.22 1.43 -11.80
CA PRO A 278 -20.92 2.51 -11.14
C PRO A 278 -20.09 3.81 -11.19
N GLN A 279 -20.79 4.93 -11.24
CA GLN A 279 -20.24 6.29 -11.19
C GLN A 279 -21.05 7.13 -10.18
N THR A 280 -21.29 6.54 -9.01
CA THR A 280 -22.08 7.12 -7.93
C THR A 280 -21.27 8.05 -7.04
N THR A 281 -19.95 7.85 -6.98
CA THR A 281 -19.00 8.70 -6.28
C THR A 281 -18.07 9.45 -7.24
N GLN A 282 -17.41 10.50 -6.74
CA GLN A 282 -16.44 11.26 -7.53
C GLN A 282 -15.23 10.39 -7.89
N ASP A 283 -14.77 9.54 -6.98
CA ASP A 283 -13.67 8.61 -7.21
C ASP A 283 -14.02 7.59 -8.30
N GLU A 284 -15.22 7.01 -8.25
CA GLU A 284 -15.71 6.11 -9.32
C GLU A 284 -15.78 6.79 -10.69
N THR A 285 -16.26 8.03 -10.72
CA THR A 285 -16.32 8.84 -11.94
C THR A 285 -14.92 9.10 -12.48
N TRP A 286 -13.97 9.50 -11.61
CA TRP A 286 -12.59 9.73 -11.99
C TRP A 286 -11.90 8.45 -12.45
N PHE A 287 -12.15 7.31 -11.81
CA PHE A 287 -11.60 6.03 -12.25
C PHE A 287 -12.03 5.73 -13.68
N VAL A 288 -13.34 5.81 -13.98
CA VAL A 288 -13.86 5.58 -15.33
C VAL A 288 -13.22 6.53 -16.35
N GLN A 289 -13.16 7.83 -16.06
CA GLN A 289 -12.62 8.80 -17.01
C GLN A 289 -11.10 8.64 -17.23
N VAL A 290 -10.33 8.38 -16.17
CA VAL A 290 -8.87 8.14 -16.27
C VAL A 290 -8.59 6.86 -17.03
N GLN A 291 -9.34 5.78 -16.77
CA GLN A 291 -9.15 4.51 -17.48
C GLN A 291 -9.64 4.55 -18.93
N GLN A 292 -10.64 5.38 -19.27
CA GLN A 292 -11.00 5.66 -20.66
C GLN A 292 -9.83 6.28 -21.43
N ILE A 293 -9.11 7.23 -20.82
CA ILE A 293 -7.89 7.81 -21.42
C ILE A 293 -6.82 6.73 -21.58
N ASN A 294 -6.63 5.87 -20.58
CA ASN A 294 -5.66 4.78 -20.63
C ASN A 294 -5.96 3.77 -21.76
N ILE A 295 -7.24 3.41 -21.96
CA ILE A 295 -7.67 2.57 -23.10
C ILE A 295 -7.34 3.25 -24.43
N GLN A 296 -7.71 4.53 -24.59
CA GLN A 296 -7.46 5.25 -25.84
C GLN A 296 -5.96 5.32 -26.17
N ARG A 297 -5.12 5.50 -25.14
CA ARG A 297 -3.67 5.45 -25.25
C ARG A 297 -3.20 4.10 -25.77
N LEU A 298 -3.64 3.00 -25.16
CA LEU A 298 -3.21 1.65 -25.53
C LEU A 298 -3.76 1.18 -26.89
N GLN A 299 -4.93 1.68 -27.30
CA GLN A 299 -5.48 1.38 -28.63
C GLN A 299 -4.77 2.16 -29.75
N ASN A 300 -4.04 3.23 -29.43
CA ASN A 300 -3.44 4.14 -30.40
C ASN A 300 -1.98 4.50 -30.05
N GLU A 301 -1.19 3.53 -29.56
CA GLU A 301 0.12 3.77 -28.91
C GLU A 301 1.07 4.68 -29.70
N GLU A 302 1.10 4.57 -31.03
CA GLU A 302 2.02 5.34 -31.89
C GLU A 302 1.58 6.80 -32.11
N THR A 303 0.29 7.09 -31.99
CA THR A 303 -0.28 8.39 -32.41
C THR A 303 -1.03 9.11 -31.29
N PHE A 304 -1.23 8.46 -30.15
CA PHE A 304 -2.01 9.02 -29.07
C PHE A 304 -1.35 10.28 -28.50
N GLN A 305 -2.12 11.35 -28.44
CA GLN A 305 -1.76 12.58 -27.75
C GLN A 305 -2.94 13.01 -26.89
N LEU A 306 -2.66 13.49 -25.69
CA LEU A 306 -3.70 14.04 -24.82
C LEU A 306 -4.31 15.28 -25.46
N SER A 307 -5.64 15.33 -25.49
CA SER A 307 -6.35 16.58 -25.73
C SER A 307 -6.18 17.53 -24.53
N ALA A 308 -6.40 18.83 -24.74
CA ALA A 308 -6.35 19.81 -23.66
C ALA A 308 -7.33 19.46 -22.50
N GLN A 309 -8.49 18.89 -22.83
CA GLN A 309 -9.48 18.46 -21.84
C GLN A 309 -9.00 17.23 -21.06
N GLN A 310 -8.40 16.26 -21.72
CA GLN A 310 -7.85 15.06 -21.07
C GLN A 310 -6.68 15.43 -20.16
N GLU A 311 -5.77 16.27 -20.63
CA GLU A 311 -4.64 16.75 -19.82
C GLU A 311 -5.13 17.55 -18.60
N SER A 312 -6.12 18.43 -18.77
CA SER A 312 -6.71 19.17 -17.65
C SER A 312 -7.36 18.24 -16.63
N LEU A 313 -8.08 17.21 -17.07
CA LEU A 313 -8.69 16.23 -16.18
C LEU A 313 -7.62 15.42 -15.44
N LEU A 314 -6.60 14.91 -16.14
CA LEU A 314 -5.54 14.14 -15.50
C LEU A 314 -4.80 14.97 -14.46
N ASN A 315 -4.50 16.24 -14.74
CA ASN A 315 -3.87 17.12 -13.75
C ASN A 315 -4.80 17.34 -12.54
N GLN A 316 -6.09 17.61 -12.78
CA GLN A 316 -7.07 17.75 -11.69
C GLN A 316 -7.12 16.52 -10.77
N VAL A 317 -7.13 15.31 -11.35
CA VAL A 317 -7.19 14.06 -10.58
C VAL A 317 -5.84 13.80 -9.89
N ALA A 318 -4.73 14.02 -10.59
CA ALA A 318 -3.38 13.80 -10.07
C ALA A 318 -3.02 14.73 -8.90
N ASP A 319 -3.55 15.95 -8.87
CA ASP A 319 -3.31 16.94 -7.83
C ASP A 319 -4.40 16.90 -6.72
N SER A 320 -5.27 15.87 -6.75
CA SER A 320 -6.33 15.68 -5.74
C SER A 320 -5.91 14.73 -4.62
N GLU A 321 -6.73 14.66 -3.57
CA GLU A 321 -6.62 13.66 -2.49
C GLU A 321 -7.29 12.32 -2.84
N SER A 322 -7.79 12.15 -4.07
CA SER A 322 -8.44 10.92 -4.51
C SER A 322 -7.47 9.73 -4.49
N PRO A 323 -7.92 8.54 -4.08
CA PRO A 323 -7.16 7.31 -4.30
C PRO A 323 -6.85 7.06 -5.80
N VAL A 324 -7.66 7.60 -6.71
CA VAL A 324 -7.48 7.43 -8.17
C VAL A 324 -6.30 8.26 -8.72
N ARG A 325 -5.76 9.21 -7.95
CA ARG A 325 -4.70 10.13 -8.40
C ARG A 325 -3.48 9.42 -8.97
N SER A 326 -3.11 8.25 -8.43
CA SER A 326 -1.93 7.52 -8.88
C SER A 326 -2.06 7.01 -10.32
N TYR A 327 -3.26 6.63 -10.76
CA TYR A 327 -3.52 6.28 -12.16
C TYR A 327 -3.32 7.48 -13.08
N ALA A 328 -3.79 8.66 -12.68
CA ALA A 328 -3.62 9.88 -13.46
C ALA A 328 -2.14 10.32 -13.51
N ARG A 329 -1.44 10.26 -12.37
CA ARG A 329 0.00 10.51 -12.26
C ARG A 329 0.81 9.59 -13.16
N ALA A 330 0.49 8.29 -13.18
CA ALA A 330 1.16 7.31 -14.03
C ALA A 330 1.01 7.62 -15.52
N ILE A 331 -0.20 8.02 -15.97
CA ILE A 331 -0.43 8.42 -17.37
C ILE A 331 0.32 9.70 -17.71
N LEU A 332 0.31 10.71 -16.82
CA LEU A 332 1.03 11.97 -17.04
C LEU A 332 2.54 11.79 -17.04
N MET A 333 3.09 10.98 -16.13
CA MET A 333 4.50 10.62 -16.14
C MET A 333 4.88 9.93 -17.45
N LEU A 334 4.07 8.97 -17.92
CA LEU A 334 4.36 8.24 -19.15
C LEU A 334 4.28 9.13 -20.41
N LEU A 335 3.28 10.00 -20.51
CA LEU A 335 3.01 10.76 -21.73
C LEU A 335 3.64 12.15 -21.76
N LYS A 336 4.00 12.71 -20.60
CA LYS A 336 4.46 14.09 -20.46
C LYS A 336 5.76 14.21 -19.65
N ASP A 337 6.29 13.10 -19.14
CA ASP A 337 7.44 13.09 -18.24
C ASP A 337 7.23 13.98 -17.01
N LYS A 338 5.95 14.13 -16.59
CA LYS A 338 5.61 14.89 -15.38
C LYS A 338 5.87 14.02 -14.16
N HIS A 339 6.91 14.38 -13.41
CA HIS A 339 7.26 13.75 -12.14
C HIS A 339 6.47 14.40 -11.01
N TYR A 340 6.08 13.57 -10.04
CA TYR A 340 5.41 13.98 -8.83
C TYR A 340 6.35 13.73 -7.67
N GLU A 341 6.54 14.72 -6.81
CA GLU A 341 7.27 14.55 -5.56
C GLU A 341 6.29 14.18 -4.45
N SER A 342 6.81 13.64 -3.35
CA SER A 342 6.00 13.42 -2.16
C SER A 342 5.50 14.77 -1.65
N GLU A 343 4.21 15.04 -1.82
CA GLU A 343 3.55 16.29 -1.41
C GLU A 343 3.42 16.39 0.11
N HIS A 344 3.62 15.29 0.83
CA HIS A 344 3.59 15.30 2.27
C HIS A 344 4.93 15.82 2.77
N PRO A 345 4.95 16.86 3.61
CA PRO A 345 6.17 17.50 4.02
C PRO A 345 7.09 16.42 4.58
N LEU A 346 8.26 16.25 3.94
CA LEU A 346 9.46 15.92 4.69
C LEU A 346 9.42 16.90 5.86
N VAL A 347 9.36 16.42 7.08
CA VAL A 347 9.22 17.30 8.24
C VAL A 347 10.34 18.35 8.17
N GLU A 348 10.04 19.55 7.67
CA GLU A 348 10.94 20.69 7.80
C GLU A 348 10.79 21.11 9.26
N ARG A 349 11.52 20.48 10.18
CA ARG A 349 11.73 21.07 11.50
C ARG A 349 12.99 20.57 12.21
N SER A 350 13.78 21.58 12.56
CA SER A 350 14.96 21.59 13.40
C SER A 350 16.16 20.83 12.84
N ALA A 351 16.92 21.56 12.01
CA ALA A 351 18.37 21.48 12.05
C ALA A 351 18.85 21.64 13.50
N GLN A 352 18.96 20.54 14.25
CA GLN A 352 19.95 20.50 15.30
C GLN A 352 21.30 20.48 14.59
N PRO A 353 22.24 21.37 14.95
CA PRO A 353 23.57 21.36 14.38
C PRO A 353 24.26 20.10 14.88
N THR A 354 24.14 19.01 14.14
CA THR A 354 25.09 17.90 14.25
C THR A 354 26.40 18.48 13.71
N GLY A 355 27.24 18.94 14.63
CA GLY A 355 28.60 19.36 14.36
C GLY A 355 29.42 18.17 13.88
N LYS A 356 29.18 17.75 12.63
CA LYS A 356 30.10 16.99 11.80
C LYS A 356 29.88 17.52 10.39
N VAL A 357 30.89 18.24 9.90
CA VAL A 357 31.04 18.54 8.48
C VAL A 357 31.14 17.19 7.78
N GLU A 358 30.04 16.74 7.16
CA GLU A 358 30.11 15.65 6.19
C GLU A 358 30.77 16.20 4.91
N PRO A 359 31.65 15.41 4.28
CA PRO A 359 32.22 15.77 2.99
C PRO A 359 31.08 15.78 1.95
N ASP A 360 31.12 16.76 1.04
CA ASP A 360 30.16 16.95 -0.05
C ASP A 360 29.64 15.62 -0.60
N ALA A 361 28.39 15.27 -0.24
CA ALA A 361 27.73 14.11 -0.80
C ALA A 361 27.46 14.44 -2.27
N GLU A 362 28.11 13.71 -3.19
CA GLU A 362 27.78 13.80 -4.60
C GLU A 362 26.29 13.52 -4.82
N PRO A 363 25.63 14.21 -5.77
CA PRO A 363 24.22 13.99 -6.05
C PRO A 363 23.98 12.52 -6.37
N ALA A 364 23.16 11.87 -5.56
CA ALA A 364 22.78 10.49 -5.77
C ALA A 364 22.03 10.37 -7.10
N THR A 365 22.60 9.62 -8.04
CA THR A 365 21.97 9.30 -9.33
C THR A 365 20.59 8.67 -9.07
N LYS A 366 19.50 9.40 -9.34
CA LYS A 366 18.13 8.86 -9.24
C LYS A 366 17.85 7.99 -10.46
N TRP A 367 17.40 6.77 -10.26
CA TRP A 367 16.97 5.87 -11.33
C TRP A 367 15.46 5.74 -11.29
N THR A 368 14.80 5.85 -12.44
CA THR A 368 13.37 5.59 -12.55
C THR A 368 13.13 4.38 -13.44
N VAL A 369 12.22 3.50 -13.02
CA VAL A 369 11.82 2.31 -13.77
C VAL A 369 10.32 2.36 -14.01
N ALA A 370 9.91 2.41 -15.28
CA ALA A 370 8.50 2.48 -15.65
C ALA A 370 8.20 1.76 -16.99
N PRO A 371 7.01 1.18 -17.18
CA PRO A 371 5.97 0.96 -16.18
C PRO A 371 6.35 -0.16 -15.20
N ASN A 372 5.79 -0.15 -14.00
CA ASN A 372 5.86 -1.26 -13.05
C ASN A 372 4.43 -1.61 -12.60
N PRO A 373 3.90 -2.81 -12.92
CA PRO A 373 4.55 -3.92 -13.62
C PRO A 373 4.73 -3.67 -15.12
N ALA A 374 5.73 -4.30 -15.74
CA ALA A 374 5.95 -4.29 -17.19
C ALA A 374 5.87 -5.71 -17.77
N ASN A 375 5.16 -5.85 -18.90
CA ASN A 375 5.01 -7.14 -19.59
C ASN A 375 6.03 -7.34 -20.73
N HIS A 376 6.45 -6.27 -21.41
CA HIS A 376 7.31 -6.35 -22.61
C HIS A 376 8.51 -5.39 -22.64
N SER A 377 8.42 -4.24 -21.98
CA SER A 377 9.54 -3.30 -21.89
C SER A 377 9.47 -2.51 -20.60
N VAL A 378 10.65 -2.23 -20.04
CA VAL A 378 10.86 -1.26 -18.98
C VAL A 378 11.71 -0.14 -19.55
N ARG A 379 11.31 1.11 -19.31
CA ARG A 379 12.19 2.26 -19.43
C ARG A 379 12.95 2.37 -18.12
N ILE A 380 14.27 2.30 -18.21
CA ILE A 380 15.17 2.68 -17.13
C ILE A 380 15.70 4.05 -17.51
N ASP A 381 15.32 5.08 -16.77
CA ASP A 381 15.94 6.39 -16.90
C ASP A 381 17.10 6.51 -15.92
N PHE A 382 18.27 6.80 -16.46
CA PHE A 382 19.44 7.13 -15.67
C PHE A 382 19.40 8.63 -15.49
N GLY A 383 18.80 9.10 -14.39
CA GLY A 383 18.76 10.51 -14.05
C GLY A 383 20.17 11.07 -14.02
N ARG A 384 20.61 11.67 -15.13
CA ARG A 384 21.69 12.64 -15.14
C ARG A 384 21.01 13.96 -14.87
N GLU A 385 21.26 14.53 -13.70
CA GLU A 385 21.14 15.97 -13.55
C GLU A 385 22.14 16.58 -14.55
N THR A 386 21.64 17.01 -15.71
CA THR A 386 22.34 17.98 -16.51
C THR A 386 22.31 19.27 -15.71
N SER A 387 23.43 19.59 -15.08
CA SER A 387 23.72 20.94 -14.63
C SER A 387 23.71 21.85 -15.88
N GLU A 388 22.54 22.38 -16.23
CA GLU A 388 22.40 23.51 -17.16
C GLU A 388 22.00 24.76 -16.35
N ASP A 389 23.04 25.55 -16.10
CA ASP A 389 23.10 27.02 -15.97
C ASP A 389 22.44 27.74 -14.78
N ALA A 390 23.26 28.05 -13.75
CA ALA A 390 23.80 29.41 -13.51
C ALA A 390 24.86 29.43 -12.39
#